data_AF-A0A0J6RGU4-F1
#
_entry.id   AF-A0A0J6RGU4-F1
#
_cell.length_a   1.000
_cell.length_b   1.000
_cell.length_c   1.000
_cell.angle_alpha   90.00
_cell.angle_beta   90.00
_cell.angle_gamma   90.00
#
_symmetry.space_group_name_H-M   'P 1'
#
loop_
_entity.id
_entity.type
_entity.pdbx_description
1 polymer ?
#
loop_
_entity_poly.entity_id
_entity_poly.type
_entity_poly.pdbx_seq_one_letter_code
_entity_poly.pdbx_strand_id
1 'polypeptide(L)' 'MVHRQRSAGGVPGGGRVMSKLWQQWAKTARLMVGVKDYDAYVASRRRFDPKAEVMSREAFFRRCQDERYGGKSMKKCPC' A
#
# COMPACT_ATOMS: atom_id res chain seq x y z
N MET A 1 -27.67 7.04 31.74
CA MET A 1 -27.97 5.64 31.34
C MET A 1 -27.52 5.46 29.89
N VAL A 2 -26.21 5.39 29.63
CA VAL A 2 -25.46 4.13 29.34
C VAL A 2 -26.33 3.09 28.62
N HIS A 3 -26.08 2.90 27.32
CA HIS A 3 -25.80 1.58 26.75
C HIS A 3 -25.11 1.75 25.38
N ARG A 4 -23.81 2.02 25.46
CA ARG A 4 -22.81 1.67 24.46
C ARG A 4 -22.57 0.18 24.58
N GLN A 5 -22.79 -0.62 23.53
CA GLN A 5 -22.06 -1.87 23.36
C GLN A 5 -21.84 -2.18 21.87
N ARG A 6 -20.58 -2.07 21.46
CA ARG A 6 -19.98 -2.72 20.30
C ARG A 6 -19.88 -4.22 20.61
N SER A 7 -20.47 -5.06 19.78
CA SER A 7 -20.29 -6.51 19.88
C SER A 7 -19.08 -6.99 19.09
N ALA A 8 -18.23 -7.73 19.81
CA ALA A 8 -17.54 -8.96 19.44
C ALA A 8 -16.48 -8.94 18.32
N GLY A 9 -15.23 -9.18 18.75
CA GLY A 9 -14.08 -9.52 17.89
C GLY A 9 -12.78 -9.57 18.70
N GLY A 10 -12.76 -10.38 19.77
CA GLY A 10 -11.61 -10.53 20.65
C GLY A 10 -10.47 -11.31 19.99
N VAL A 11 -9.30 -10.67 19.86
CA VAL A 11 -8.02 -11.34 19.57
C VAL A 11 -7.12 -11.21 20.82
N PRO A 12 -6.67 -12.32 21.42
CA PRO A 12 -5.93 -12.30 22.69
C PRO A 12 -4.58 -11.60 22.55
N GLY A 13 -4.25 -10.79 23.55
CA GLY A 13 -3.22 -9.75 23.53
C GLY A 13 -1.76 -10.19 23.73
N GLY A 14 -1.33 -11.35 23.23
CA GLY A 14 0.07 -11.82 23.34
C GLY A 14 0.93 -11.63 22.07
N GLY A 15 0.35 -11.76 20.88
CA GLY A 15 1.10 -11.74 19.59
C GLY A 15 1.23 -10.37 18.91
N ARG A 16 0.63 -9.32 19.49
CA ARG A 16 0.45 -8.02 18.82
C ARG A 16 1.75 -7.27 18.57
N VAL A 17 2.78 -7.52 19.37
CA VAL A 17 4.13 -6.93 19.20
C VAL A 17 4.88 -7.63 18.07
N MET A 18 4.82 -8.96 18.03
CA MET A 18 5.50 -9.76 17.02
C MET A 18 4.94 -9.48 15.62
N SER A 19 3.61 -9.41 15.48
CA SER A 19 2.97 -9.05 14.22
C SER A 19 3.27 -7.61 13.79
N LYS A 20 3.38 -6.67 14.73
CA LYS A 20 3.77 -5.28 14.41
C LYS A 20 5.20 -5.17 13.93
N LEU A 21 6.14 -5.89 14.57
CA LEU A 21 7.52 -5.98 14.10
C LEU A 21 7.54 -6.53 12.67
N TRP A 22 6.88 -7.66 12.42
CA TRP A 22 6.85 -8.29 11.09
C TRP A 22 6.30 -7.35 10.01
N GLN A 23 5.23 -6.61 10.32
CA GLN A 23 4.69 -5.58 9.43
C GLN A 23 5.68 -4.43 9.18
N GLN A 24 6.46 -4.03 10.18
CA GLN A 24 7.49 -2.99 10.05
C GLN A 24 8.66 -3.47 9.18
N TRP A 25 9.13 -4.71 9.40
CA TRP A 25 10.18 -5.34 8.59
C TRP A 25 9.74 -5.53 7.13
N ALA A 26 8.50 -5.99 6.90
CA ALA A 26 7.94 -6.13 5.56
C ALA A 26 7.81 -4.78 4.83
N LYS A 27 7.53 -3.68 5.56
CA LYS A 27 7.55 -2.32 4.99
C LYS A 27 8.96 -1.91 4.59
N THR A 28 9.95 -2.11 5.47
CA THR A 28 11.35 -1.76 5.17
C THR A 28 11.91 -2.56 4.00
N ALA A 29 11.61 -3.86 3.92
CA ALA A 29 11.99 -4.71 2.80
C ALA A 29 11.35 -4.23 1.48
N ARG A 30 10.05 -3.88 1.48
CA ARG A 30 9.37 -3.32 0.29
C ARG A 30 9.97 -1.99 -0.18
N LEU A 31 10.39 -1.14 0.76
CA LEU A 31 11.11 0.11 0.47
C LEU A 31 12.47 -0.19 -0.20
N MET A 32 13.23 -1.17 0.31
CA MET A 32 14.54 -1.56 -0.23
C MET A 32 14.47 -2.15 -1.64
N VAL A 33 13.47 -2.98 -1.93
CA VAL A 33 13.29 -3.56 -3.28
C VAL A 33 12.70 -2.52 -4.26
N GLY A 34 12.17 -1.41 -3.75
CA GLY A 34 11.50 -0.38 -4.55
C GLY A 34 10.18 -0.89 -5.17
N VAL A 35 9.56 -1.89 -4.53
CA VAL A 35 8.29 -2.48 -4.99
C VAL A 35 7.14 -1.72 -4.34
N LYS A 36 6.41 -0.96 -5.16
CA LYS A 36 5.20 -0.29 -4.70
C LYS A 36 4.12 -1.34 -4.44
N ASP A 37 3.58 -1.36 -3.23
CA ASP A 37 2.55 -2.29 -2.80
C ASP A 37 1.15 -1.74 -3.17
N TYR A 38 0.37 -2.56 -3.87
CA TYR A 38 -0.96 -2.17 -4.36
C TYR A 38 -1.95 -1.94 -3.20
N ASP A 39 -1.93 -2.80 -2.18
CA ASP A 39 -2.86 -2.71 -1.05
C ASP A 39 -2.56 -1.47 -0.20
N ALA A 40 -1.28 -1.12 -0.03
CA ALA A 40 -0.87 0.13 0.60
C ALA A 40 -1.35 1.37 -0.19
N TYR A 41 -1.30 1.33 -1.53
CA TYR A 41 -1.85 2.40 -2.39
C TYR A 41 -3.37 2.55 -2.22
N VAL A 42 -4.10 1.44 -2.28
CA VAL A 42 -5.57 1.43 -2.10
C VAL A 42 -5.95 1.91 -0.70
N ALA A 43 -5.24 1.44 0.34
CA ALA A 43 -5.47 1.88 1.71
C ALA A 43 -5.19 3.37 1.89
N SER A 44 -4.15 3.91 1.24
CA SER A 44 -3.87 5.34 1.25
C SER A 44 -4.98 6.13 0.56
N ARG A 45 -5.42 5.72 -0.64
CA ARG A 45 -6.52 6.36 -1.37
C ARG A 45 -7.81 6.36 -0.57
N ARG A 46 -8.18 5.22 0.01
CA ARG A 46 -9.39 5.06 0.84
C ARG A 46 -9.35 5.82 2.17
N ARG A 47 -8.16 6.14 2.69
CA ARG A 47 -8.01 6.99 3.88
C ARG A 47 -8.36 8.44 3.61
N PHE A 48 -8.06 8.94 2.41
CA PHE A 48 -8.38 10.33 2.03
C PHE A 48 -9.82 10.45 1.55
N ASP A 49 -10.29 9.51 0.73
CA ASP A 49 -11.67 9.46 0.29
C ASP A 49 -12.16 8.00 0.26
N PRO A 50 -13.17 7.64 1.07
CA PRO A 50 -13.74 6.29 1.12
C PRO A 50 -14.29 5.80 -0.22
N LYS A 51 -14.63 6.71 -1.16
CA LYS A 51 -15.14 6.42 -2.50
C LYS A 51 -14.12 6.67 -3.61
N ALA A 52 -12.86 6.93 -3.26
CA ALA A 52 -11.81 7.15 -4.26
C ALA A 52 -11.76 5.99 -5.26
N GLU A 53 -11.87 6.32 -6.54
CA GLU A 53 -11.64 5.35 -7.61
C GLU A 53 -10.17 4.95 -7.61
N VAL A 54 -9.94 3.66 -7.35
CA VAL A 54 -8.62 3.06 -7.30
C VAL A 54 -8.31 2.43 -8.64
N MET A 55 -7.14 2.79 -9.17
CA MET A 55 -6.65 2.26 -10.43
C MET A 55 -6.51 0.74 -10.33
N SER A 56 -6.79 0.00 -11.41
CA SER A 56 -6.68 -1.46 -11.40
C SER A 56 -5.26 -1.92 -11.10
N ARG A 57 -5.14 -3.13 -10.54
CA ARG A 57 -3.84 -3.73 -10.20
C ARG A 57 -2.87 -3.71 -11.38
N GLU A 58 -3.33 -4.11 -12.56
CA GLU A 58 -2.52 -4.14 -13.78
C GLU A 58 -2.04 -2.76 -14.21
N ALA A 59 -2.92 -1.76 -14.20
CA ALA A 59 -2.57 -0.39 -14.52
C ALA A 59 -1.56 0.19 -13.50
N PHE A 60 -1.63 -0.23 -12.23
CA PHE A 60 -0.64 0.13 -11.22
C PHE A 60 0.73 -0.49 -11.49
N PHE A 61 0.77 -1.78 -11.84
CA PHE A 61 2.01 -2.44 -12.24
C PHE A 61 2.63 -1.79 -13.48
N ARG A 62 1.81 -1.48 -14.49
CA ARG A 62 2.27 -0.82 -15.71
C ARG A 62 2.82 0.57 -15.42
N ARG A 63 2.15 1.36 -14.56
CA ARG A 63 2.67 2.66 -14.10
C ARG A 63 4.01 2.55 -13.38
N CYS A 64 4.18 1.53 -12.53
CA CYS A 64 5.45 1.31 -11.84
C CYS A 64 6.57 0.90 -12.80
N GLN A 65 6.25 0.09 -13.82
CA GLN A 65 7.19 -0.27 -14.88
C GLN A 65 7.54 0.94 -15.75
N ASP A 66 6.56 1.78 -16.10
CA ASP A 66 6.80 3.02 -16.86
C ASP A 66 7.66 4.01 -16.06
N GLU A 67 7.46 4.14 -14.75
CA GLU A 67 8.30 4.96 -13.85
C GLU A 67 9.75 4.44 -13.78
N ARG A 68 9.96 3.12 -13.80
CA ARG A 68 11.30 2.51 -13.64
C ARG A 68 12.05 2.30 -14.96
N TYR A 69 11.33 1.95 -16.02
CA TYR A 69 11.87 1.59 -17.32
C TYR A 69 11.55 2.63 -18.41
N GLY A 70 10.88 3.73 -18.06
CA GLY A 70 10.84 4.94 -18.89
C GLY A 70 10.33 4.71 -20.30
N GLY A 71 9.30 3.86 -20.48
CA GLY A 71 8.81 3.45 -21.80
C GLY A 71 8.28 4.56 -22.71
N LYS A 72 8.21 5.82 -22.25
CA LYS A 72 7.84 6.98 -23.05
C LYS A 72 8.73 8.18 -22.75
N SER A 73 9.99 8.07 -23.13
CA SER A 73 10.78 9.11 -23.80
C SER A 73 12.25 8.91 -23.47
N MET A 74 12.88 7.99 -24.20
CA MET A 74 14.20 8.28 -24.73
C MET A 74 14.04 9.56 -25.57
N LYS A 75 14.07 10.74 -24.92
CA LYS A 75 14.36 11.98 -25.62
C LYS A 75 15.76 11.75 -26.15
N LYS A 76 15.86 11.36 -27.43
CA LYS A 76 17.13 11.32 -28.14
C LYS A 76 17.84 12.61 -27.80
N CYS A 77 19.06 12.51 -27.27
CA CYS A 77 19.95 13.65 -27.20
C CYS A 77 19.93 14.32 -28.57
N PRO A 78 19.54 15.60 -28.67
CA PRO A 78 19.74 16.34 -29.90
C PRO A 78 21.25 16.53 -30.02
N CYS A 79 21.88 15.64 -30.80
CA CYS A 79 23.15 15.93 -31.45
C CYS A 79 22.92 16.95 -32.56
#